data_AF-A0A928YWY3-F1
#
_entry.id   AF-A0A928YWY3-F1
#
_cell.length_a   1.000
_cell.length_b   1.000
_cell.length_c   1.000
_cell.angle_alpha   90.00
_cell.angle_beta   90.00
_cell.angle_gamma   90.00
#
_symmetry.space_group_name_H-M   'P 1'
#
loop_
_entity.id
_entity.type
_entity.pdbx_description
1 polymer ?
#
loop_
_entity_poly.entity_id
_entity_poly.type
_entity_poly.pdbx_seq_one_letter_code
_entity_poly.pdbx_strand_id
1 'polypeptide(L)'
;MNSNPLQDTLYSLVKSGSHSNFAYNTLLYDYITYHAALVIEGGIFALLLIVLGVYFWRRFKRMRKAETCNWTFEKKAYFCFGLVSTIVALFMLLIVAVNLSTVLNPQEGFVQVIQDLGTPQAGTQKAAHYQAVNTWVQSGSAHMPPVLQNEVRDRLSWQRPKAIVCSILLVVFAVSTTRLWPELIHSRSSKSLWSLKEKALLTTGVIAVPMTLLLMIMALANTQASIAPITLTLLFS
;
A
#
# COMPACT_ATOMS: atom_id res chain seq x y z
N MET A 1 27.14 18.43 19.03
CA MET A 1 26.11 17.60 18.36
C MET A 1 25.05 18.55 17.85
N ASN A 2 24.83 18.64 16.53
CA ASN A 2 23.82 19.52 15.95
C ASN A 2 22.45 18.85 16.13
N SER A 3 21.85 19.02 17.31
CA SER A 3 20.53 18.47 17.58
C SER A 3 19.49 19.17 16.70
N ASN A 4 18.57 18.40 16.15
CA ASN A 4 17.45 18.93 15.40
C ASN A 4 16.40 19.43 16.41
N PRO A 5 16.12 20.75 16.49
CA PRO A 5 15.19 21.30 17.48
C PRO A 5 13.79 20.69 17.41
N LEU A 6 13.34 20.31 16.21
CA LEU A 6 12.06 19.64 15.99
C LEU A 6 12.05 18.24 16.64
N GLN A 7 13.12 17.49 16.44
CA GLN A 7 13.28 16.15 16.99
C GLN A 7 13.26 16.18 18.53
N ASP A 8 14.02 17.11 19.13
CA ASP A 8 14.07 17.29 20.58
C ASP A 8 12.70 17.66 21.16
N THR A 9 11.98 18.58 20.49
CA THR A 9 10.64 19.01 20.89
C THR A 9 9.65 17.86 20.82
N LEU A 10 9.60 17.12 19.71
CA LEU A 10 8.69 15.98 19.54
C LEU A 10 8.99 14.88 20.56
N TYR A 11 10.26 14.57 20.81
CA TYR A 11 10.65 13.57 21.80
C TYR A 11 10.22 13.95 23.23
N SER A 12 10.38 15.23 23.59
CA SER A 12 9.89 15.77 24.86
C SER A 12 8.36 15.63 25.01
N LEU A 13 7.61 15.91 23.95
CA LEU A 13 6.15 15.79 23.94
C LEU A 13 5.66 14.35 24.02
N VAL A 14 6.33 13.41 23.35
CA VAL A 14 6.05 11.98 23.50
C VAL A 14 6.29 11.55 24.95
N LYS A 15 7.46 11.88 25.52
CA LYS A 15 7.85 11.45 26.86
C LYS A 15 6.96 12.03 27.96
N SER A 16 6.48 13.26 27.77
CA SER A 16 5.57 13.91 28.72
C SER A 16 4.12 13.44 28.61
N GLY A 17 3.76 12.65 27.58
CA GLY A 17 2.39 12.26 27.32
C GLY A 17 1.47 13.47 27.10
N SER A 18 1.97 14.48 26.36
CA SER A 18 1.30 15.78 26.21
C SER A 18 0.04 15.72 25.33
N HIS A 19 -1.01 15.08 25.86
CA HIS A 19 -2.32 14.96 25.21
C HIS A 19 -3.04 16.31 25.08
N SER A 20 -2.57 17.38 25.72
CA SER A 20 -3.10 18.74 25.60
C SER A 20 -2.51 19.52 24.42
N ASN A 21 -1.43 19.04 23.80
CA ASN A 21 -0.80 19.72 22.67
C ASN A 21 -1.51 19.36 21.35
N PHE A 22 -2.31 20.29 20.81
CA PHE A 22 -3.10 20.05 19.60
C PHE A 22 -2.23 19.79 18.36
N ALA A 23 -1.11 20.48 18.22
CA ALA A 23 -0.20 20.31 17.09
C ALA A 23 0.41 18.89 17.07
N TYR A 24 0.90 18.44 18.22
CA TYR A 24 1.41 17.08 18.39
C TYR A 24 0.32 16.02 18.14
N ASN A 25 -0.86 16.20 18.73
CA ASN A 25 -1.98 15.28 18.51
C ASN A 25 -2.38 15.20 17.04
N THR A 26 -2.29 16.30 16.30
CA THR A 26 -2.57 16.33 14.86
C THR A 26 -1.56 15.49 14.08
N LEU A 27 -0.27 15.60 14.40
CA LEU A 27 0.79 14.78 13.79
C LEU A 27 0.61 13.29 14.11
N LEU A 28 0.37 12.98 15.39
CA LEU A 28 0.17 11.61 15.83
C LEU A 28 -1.09 10.99 15.21
N TYR A 29 -2.17 11.76 15.11
CA TYR A 29 -3.42 11.31 14.48
C TYR A 29 -3.26 11.06 12.98
N ASP A 30 -2.56 11.94 12.27
CA ASP A 30 -2.24 11.72 10.85
C ASP A 30 -1.39 10.46 10.66
N TYR A 31 -0.37 10.26 11.49
CA TYR A 31 0.43 9.04 11.51
C TYR A 31 -0.41 7.78 11.75
N ILE A 32 -1.30 7.78 12.76
CA ILE A 32 -2.24 6.67 13.01
C ILE A 32 -3.12 6.42 11.79
N THR A 33 -3.65 7.48 11.20
CA THR A 33 -4.56 7.41 10.04
C THR A 33 -3.86 6.80 8.83
N TYR A 34 -2.58 7.14 8.60
CA TYR A 34 -1.76 6.54 7.56
C TYR A 34 -1.67 5.02 7.70
N HIS A 35 -1.31 4.53 8.89
CA HIS A 35 -1.21 3.10 9.15
C HIS A 35 -2.58 2.39 9.17
N ALA A 36 -3.63 3.06 9.65
CA ALA A 36 -4.98 2.53 9.62
C ALA A 36 -5.49 2.33 8.17
N ALA A 37 -5.17 3.25 7.25
CA ALA A 37 -5.49 3.08 5.83
C ALA A 37 -4.85 1.81 5.26
N LEU A 38 -3.57 1.54 5.59
CA LEU A 38 -2.88 0.31 5.19
C LEU A 38 -3.51 -0.95 5.75
N VAL A 39 -3.94 -0.93 7.02
CA VAL A 39 -4.62 -2.06 7.66
C VAL A 39 -5.93 -2.36 6.93
N ILE A 40 -6.73 -1.34 6.63
CA ILE A 40 -8.05 -1.49 5.99
C ILE A 40 -7.88 -1.97 4.55
N GLU A 41 -7.15 -1.24 3.71
CA GLU A 41 -6.98 -1.59 2.30
C GLU A 41 -6.22 -2.91 2.14
N GLY A 42 -5.13 -3.06 2.88
CA GLY A 42 -4.34 -4.28 2.86
C GLY A 42 -5.13 -5.48 3.34
N GLY A 43 -5.99 -5.31 4.35
CA GLY A 43 -6.89 -6.34 4.86
C GLY A 43 -7.93 -6.78 3.82
N ILE A 44 -8.52 -5.83 3.10
CA ILE A 44 -9.46 -6.12 2.00
C ILE A 44 -8.76 -6.93 0.90
N PHE A 45 -7.58 -6.50 0.44
CA PHE A 45 -6.84 -7.23 -0.59
C PHE A 45 -6.39 -8.61 -0.12
N ALA A 46 -5.89 -8.73 1.12
CA ALA A 46 -5.54 -10.01 1.71
C ALA A 46 -6.73 -10.97 1.72
N LEU A 47 -7.91 -10.52 2.16
CA LEU A 47 -9.12 -11.33 2.20
C LEU A 47 -9.55 -11.78 0.80
N LEU A 48 -9.54 -10.87 -0.18
CA LEU A 48 -9.85 -11.20 -1.58
C LEU A 48 -8.88 -12.24 -2.15
N LEU A 49 -7.57 -12.09 -1.89
CA LEU A 49 -6.54 -13.03 -2.34
C LEU A 49 -6.64 -14.40 -1.64
N ILE A 50 -7.01 -14.44 -0.36
CA ILE A 50 -7.28 -15.69 0.36
C ILE A 50 -8.47 -16.42 -0.26
N VAL A 51 -9.59 -15.72 -0.49
CA VAL A 51 -10.79 -16.30 -1.11
C VAL A 51 -10.44 -16.84 -2.50
N LEU A 52 -9.69 -16.07 -3.29
CA LEU A 52 -9.25 -16.45 -4.63
C LEU A 52 -8.28 -17.65 -4.59
N GLY A 53 -7.32 -17.64 -3.67
CA GLY A 53 -6.39 -18.76 -3.46
C GLY A 53 -7.13 -20.03 -3.06
N VAL A 54 -8.06 -19.97 -2.10
CA VAL A 54 -8.90 -21.10 -1.70
C VAL A 54 -9.71 -21.62 -2.88
N TYR A 55 -10.30 -20.74 -3.69
CA TYR A 55 -11.00 -21.12 -4.91
C TYR A 55 -10.10 -21.90 -5.88
N PHE A 56 -8.90 -21.39 -6.17
CA PHE A 56 -7.96 -22.04 -7.09
C PHE A 56 -7.41 -23.36 -6.54
N TRP A 57 -7.09 -23.43 -5.25
CA TRP A 57 -6.68 -24.68 -4.61
C TRP A 57 -7.79 -25.74 -4.62
N ARG A 58 -9.05 -25.35 -4.40
CA ARG A 58 -10.20 -26.24 -4.53
C ARG A 58 -10.37 -26.77 -5.96
N ARG A 59 -10.23 -25.90 -6.97
CA ARG A 59 -10.29 -26.30 -8.39
C ARG A 59 -9.14 -27.24 -8.76
N PHE A 60 -7.91 -26.92 -8.34
CA PHE A 60 -6.74 -27.77 -8.54
C PHE A 60 -6.91 -29.17 -7.94
N LYS A 61 -7.43 -29.27 -6.70
CA LYS A 61 -7.66 -30.56 -6.02
C LYS A 61 -8.75 -31.42 -6.67
N ARG A 62 -9.79 -30.79 -7.25
CA ARG A 62 -10.90 -31.52 -7.89
C ARG A 62 -10.52 -32.19 -9.20
N MET A 63 -9.42 -31.80 -9.84
CA MET A 63 -8.98 -32.43 -11.08
C MET A 63 -8.29 -33.77 -10.79
N ARG A 64 -8.85 -34.86 -11.37
CA ARG A 64 -8.29 -36.22 -11.29
C ARG A 64 -6.80 -36.22 -11.64
N LYS A 65 -6.03 -37.10 -10.98
CA LYS A 65 -4.68 -37.44 -11.44
C LYS A 65 -4.82 -38.00 -12.86
N ALA A 66 -4.24 -37.33 -13.84
CA ALA A 66 -4.02 -37.95 -15.13
C ALA A 66 -3.14 -39.19 -14.91
N GLU A 67 -3.42 -40.28 -15.62
CA GLU A 67 -2.63 -41.53 -15.55
C GLU A 67 -1.18 -41.32 -16.01
N THR A 68 -0.90 -40.19 -16.69
CA THR A 68 0.43 -39.76 -17.10
C THR A 68 0.92 -38.55 -16.29
N CYS A 69 2.24 -38.44 -16.11
CA CYS A 69 2.90 -37.40 -15.29
C CYS A 69 2.71 -35.95 -15.80
N ASN A 70 2.06 -35.75 -16.95
CA ASN A 70 1.94 -34.44 -17.59
C ASN A 70 0.69 -33.69 -17.10
N TRP A 71 0.88 -32.65 -16.30
CA TRP A 71 -0.23 -31.77 -15.88
C TRP A 71 -0.83 -31.04 -17.08
N THR A 72 -2.16 -31.01 -17.16
CA THR A 72 -2.89 -30.20 -18.14
C THR A 72 -2.63 -28.71 -17.93
N PHE A 73 -2.82 -27.91 -18.98
CA PHE A 73 -2.68 -26.45 -18.91
C PHE A 73 -3.56 -25.85 -17.80
N GLU A 74 -4.82 -26.29 -17.71
CA GLU A 74 -5.76 -25.88 -16.66
C GLU A 74 -5.21 -26.16 -15.26
N LYS A 75 -4.66 -27.36 -15.04
CA LYS A 75 -4.08 -27.75 -13.75
C LYS A 75 -2.86 -26.91 -13.39
N LYS A 76 -1.99 -26.60 -14.36
CA LYS A 76 -0.86 -25.68 -14.17
C LYS A 76 -1.35 -24.27 -13.83
N ALA A 77 -2.33 -23.75 -14.56
CA ALA A 77 -2.87 -22.41 -14.33
C ALA A 77 -3.44 -22.26 -12.91
N TYR A 78 -4.33 -23.15 -12.46
CA TYR A 78 -4.87 -23.07 -11.11
C TYR A 78 -3.80 -23.28 -10.02
N PHE A 79 -2.80 -24.13 -10.26
CA PHE A 79 -1.68 -24.27 -9.34
C PHE A 79 -0.89 -22.96 -9.22
N CYS A 80 -0.48 -22.36 -10.35
CA CYS A 80 0.26 -21.10 -10.36
C CYS A 80 -0.54 -19.97 -9.72
N PHE A 81 -1.83 -19.84 -10.05
CA PHE A 81 -2.68 -18.82 -9.44
C PHE A 81 -2.92 -19.04 -7.95
N GLY A 82 -3.14 -20.29 -7.53
CA GLY A 82 -3.23 -20.64 -6.12
C GLY A 82 -1.95 -20.25 -5.37
N LEU A 83 -0.79 -20.60 -5.92
CA LEU A 83 0.51 -20.29 -5.33
C LEU A 83 0.76 -18.79 -5.24
N VAL A 84 0.60 -18.06 -6.35
CA VAL A 84 0.80 -16.60 -6.38
C VAL A 84 -0.17 -15.91 -5.43
N SER A 85 -1.46 -16.27 -5.43
CA SER A 85 -2.45 -15.67 -4.53
C SER A 85 -2.10 -15.93 -3.07
N THR A 86 -1.66 -17.14 -2.72
CA THR A 86 -1.22 -17.47 -1.36
C THR A 86 0.01 -16.66 -0.95
N ILE A 87 1.04 -16.58 -1.79
CA ILE A 87 2.27 -15.82 -1.49
C ILE A 87 1.93 -14.34 -1.29
N VAL A 88 1.20 -13.73 -2.21
CA VAL A 88 0.83 -12.31 -2.12
C VAL A 88 -0.07 -12.06 -0.91
N ALA A 89 -1.04 -12.94 -0.63
CA ALA A 89 -1.88 -12.82 0.56
C ALA A 89 -1.05 -12.85 1.86
N LEU A 90 -0.04 -13.71 1.96
CA LEU A 90 0.84 -13.77 3.13
C LEU A 90 1.65 -12.48 3.30
N PHE A 91 2.20 -11.93 2.21
CA PHE A 91 2.87 -10.62 2.25
C PHE A 91 1.91 -9.50 2.68
N MET A 92 0.68 -9.50 2.16
CA MET A 92 -0.34 -8.52 2.55
C MET A 92 -0.70 -8.66 4.04
N LEU A 93 -0.86 -9.88 4.55
CA LEU A 93 -1.11 -10.12 5.98
C LEU A 93 0.05 -9.63 6.85
N LEU A 94 1.31 -9.81 6.41
CA LEU A 94 2.47 -9.27 7.12
C LEU A 94 2.42 -7.74 7.17
N ILE A 95 2.16 -7.09 6.04
CA ILE A 95 1.99 -5.62 5.97
C ILE A 95 0.87 -5.20 6.93
N VAL A 96 -0.29 -5.84 6.87
CA VAL A 96 -1.43 -5.53 7.77
C VAL A 96 -1.04 -5.70 9.23
N ALA A 97 -0.35 -6.79 9.60
CA ALA A 97 0.06 -7.05 10.97
C ALA A 97 1.02 -5.99 11.52
N VAL A 98 2.02 -5.60 10.72
CA VAL A 98 2.98 -4.53 11.09
C VAL A 98 2.27 -3.18 11.24
N ASN A 99 1.36 -2.85 10.32
CA ASN A 99 0.63 -1.58 10.42
C ASN A 99 -0.39 -1.58 11.55
N LEU A 100 -1.00 -2.72 11.84
CA LEU A 100 -1.92 -2.87 12.97
C LEU A 100 -1.21 -2.69 14.30
N SER A 101 0.01 -3.23 14.47
CA SER A 101 0.77 -3.00 15.70
C SER A 101 1.09 -1.53 15.91
N THR A 102 1.37 -0.77 14.83
CA THR A 102 1.53 0.68 14.88
C THR A 102 0.24 1.41 15.22
N VAL A 103 -0.90 1.01 14.68
CA VAL A 103 -2.21 1.62 15.04
C VAL A 103 -2.54 1.39 16.52
N LEU A 104 -2.23 0.20 17.04
CA LEU A 104 -2.49 -0.16 18.44
C LEU A 104 -1.51 0.51 19.41
N ASN A 105 -0.24 0.71 19.00
CA ASN A 105 0.81 1.31 19.81
C ASN A 105 1.51 2.45 19.04
N PRO A 106 0.81 3.57 18.77
CA PRO A 106 1.29 4.57 17.84
C PRO A 106 2.48 5.36 18.34
N GLN A 107 2.63 5.52 19.66
CA GLN A 107 3.74 6.26 20.23
C GLN A 107 5.09 5.59 19.96
N GLU A 108 5.19 4.26 20.07
CA GLU A 108 6.45 3.54 19.82
C GLU A 108 6.92 3.70 18.36
N GLY A 109 6.00 3.50 17.42
CA GLY A 109 6.31 3.70 16.00
C GLY A 109 6.61 5.17 15.67
N PHE A 110 5.88 6.11 16.26
CA PHE A 110 6.09 7.53 16.01
C PHE A 110 7.45 8.01 16.51
N VAL A 111 7.97 7.47 17.62
CA VAL A 111 9.34 7.73 18.10
C VAL A 111 10.38 7.33 17.06
N GLN A 112 10.21 6.20 16.39
CA GLN A 112 11.11 5.76 15.33
C GLN A 112 11.09 6.75 14.15
N VAL A 113 9.90 7.19 13.74
CA VAL A 113 9.74 8.21 12.69
C VAL A 113 10.42 9.53 13.06
N ILE A 114 10.34 9.95 14.32
CA ILE A 114 11.02 11.16 14.82
C ILE A 114 12.55 11.03 14.67
N GLN A 115 13.11 9.84 14.88
CA GLN A 115 14.54 9.57 14.68
C GLN A 115 14.95 9.66 13.21
N ASP A 116 14.07 9.24 12.29
CA ASP A 116 14.31 9.23 10.85
C ASP A 116 14.23 10.62 10.20
N LEU A 117 13.76 11.66 10.91
CA LEU A 117 13.66 13.03 10.38
C LEU A 117 15.02 13.62 9.96
N GLY A 118 16.12 13.16 10.57
CA GLY A 118 17.48 13.68 10.33
C GLY A 118 17.64 15.18 10.67
N THR A 119 18.79 15.77 10.34
CA THR A 119 19.04 17.22 10.53
C THR A 119 19.10 17.91 9.17
N PRO A 120 18.17 18.85 8.86
CA PRO A 120 18.17 19.53 7.58
C PRO A 120 19.36 20.50 7.47
N GLN A 121 19.90 20.65 6.26
CA GLN A 121 20.97 21.62 6.00
C GLN A 121 20.43 23.06 6.14
N ALA A 122 21.16 23.91 6.85
CA ALA A 122 20.80 25.31 7.04
C ALA A 122 20.61 26.04 5.70
N GLY A 123 19.60 26.90 5.62
CA GLY A 123 19.26 27.67 4.41
C GLY A 123 18.44 26.89 3.36
N THR A 124 18.13 25.62 3.59
CA THR A 124 17.26 24.84 2.69
C THR A 124 15.77 25.03 3.01
N GLN A 125 14.90 24.73 2.03
CA GLN A 125 13.45 24.68 2.22
C GLN A 125 13.06 23.70 3.33
N LYS A 126 13.72 22.54 3.41
CA LYS A 126 13.51 21.55 4.48
C LYS A 126 13.82 22.11 5.87
N ALA A 127 14.87 22.92 6.01
CA ALA A 127 15.18 23.58 7.29
C ALA A 127 14.11 24.62 7.68
N ALA A 128 13.64 25.42 6.72
CA ALA A 128 12.54 26.36 6.96
C ALA A 128 11.24 25.64 7.35
N HIS A 129 10.96 24.50 6.71
CA HIS A 129 9.80 23.67 7.01
C HIS A 129 9.90 23.07 8.43
N TYR A 130 11.04 22.49 8.79
CA TYR A 130 11.26 21.92 10.12
C TYR A 130 11.17 22.99 11.21
N GLN A 131 11.69 24.19 10.95
CA GLN A 131 11.55 25.32 11.87
C GLN A 131 10.08 25.71 12.05
N ALA A 132 9.31 25.84 10.97
CA ALA A 132 7.89 26.19 11.03
C ALA A 132 7.08 25.14 11.82
N VAL A 133 7.35 23.85 11.60
CA VAL A 133 6.69 22.76 12.34
C VAL A 133 7.15 22.75 13.79
N ASN A 134 8.43 23.00 14.07
CA ASN A 134 8.93 23.10 15.44
C ASN A 134 8.22 24.21 16.22
N THR A 135 8.14 25.42 15.65
CA THR A 135 7.43 26.54 16.28
C THR A 135 5.95 26.22 16.51
N TRP A 136 5.29 25.59 15.54
CA TRP A 136 3.90 25.18 15.66
C TRP A 136 3.70 24.16 16.80
N VAL A 137 4.53 23.11 16.83
CA VAL A 137 4.48 22.07 17.85
C VAL A 137 4.78 22.63 19.24
N GLN A 138 5.78 23.51 19.37
CA GLN A 138 6.10 24.19 20.64
C GLN A 138 4.94 25.05 21.14
N SER A 139 4.23 25.73 20.23
CA SER A 139 3.08 26.57 20.61
C SER A 139 1.85 25.78 21.09
N GLY A 140 1.75 24.50 20.70
CA GLY A 140 0.56 23.69 20.94
C GLY A 140 -0.69 24.16 20.21
N SER A 141 -0.57 25.09 19.25
CA SER A 141 -1.69 25.67 18.51
C SER A 141 -2.42 24.64 17.65
N ALA A 142 -3.74 24.74 17.57
CA ALA A 142 -4.54 23.96 16.61
C ALA A 142 -4.37 24.43 15.15
N HIS A 143 -3.83 25.65 14.93
CA HIS A 143 -3.69 26.23 13.60
C HIS A 143 -2.36 25.81 12.97
N MET A 144 -2.44 24.94 11.96
CA MET A 144 -1.28 24.48 11.17
C MET A 144 -0.60 25.66 10.46
N PRO A 145 0.75 25.73 10.39
CA PRO A 145 1.45 26.84 9.75
C PRO A 145 1.21 26.83 8.23
N PRO A 146 1.07 28.01 7.58
CA PRO A 146 0.80 28.09 6.13
C PRO A 146 1.81 27.35 5.25
N VAL A 147 3.09 27.31 5.66
CA VAL A 147 4.14 26.57 4.94
C VAL A 147 3.80 25.08 4.85
N LEU A 148 3.49 24.43 5.98
CA LEU A 148 3.10 23.02 6.00
C LEU A 148 1.76 22.79 5.26
N GLN A 149 0.80 23.71 5.38
CA GLN A 149 -0.47 23.60 4.65
C GLN A 149 -0.28 23.61 3.13
N ASN A 150 0.63 24.45 2.62
CA ASN A 150 0.94 24.51 1.19
C ASN A 150 1.64 23.24 0.72
N GLU A 151 2.64 22.74 1.45
CA GLU A 151 3.32 21.48 1.13
C GLU A 151 2.36 20.28 1.12
N VAL A 152 1.45 20.22 2.10
CA VAL A 152 0.39 19.20 2.14
C VAL A 152 -0.53 19.32 0.92
N ARG A 153 -0.93 20.55 0.56
CA ARG A 153 -1.79 20.78 -0.62
C ARG A 153 -1.08 20.36 -1.91
N ASP A 154 0.18 20.70 -2.06
CA ASP A 154 0.99 20.37 -3.23
C ASP A 154 1.16 18.84 -3.34
N ARG A 155 1.46 18.16 -2.23
CA ARG A 155 1.48 16.68 -2.18
C ARG A 155 0.14 16.09 -2.58
N LEU A 156 -0.96 16.57 -2.02
CA LEU A 156 -2.30 16.05 -2.32
C LEU A 156 -2.70 16.26 -3.79
N SER A 157 -2.29 17.38 -4.40
CA SER A 157 -2.55 17.65 -5.83
C SER A 157 -1.92 16.60 -6.75
N TRP A 158 -0.84 15.95 -6.30
CA TRP A 158 -0.14 14.90 -7.02
C TRP A 158 -0.61 13.49 -6.64
N GLN A 159 -0.86 13.24 -5.35
CA GLN A 159 -1.20 11.90 -4.85
C GLN A 159 -2.64 11.49 -5.15
N ARG A 160 -3.60 12.42 -5.02
CA ARG A 160 -5.03 12.10 -5.21
C ARG A 160 -5.34 11.63 -6.64
N PRO A 161 -4.88 12.31 -7.71
CA PRO A 161 -5.11 11.82 -9.07
C PRO A 161 -4.51 10.43 -9.30
N LYS A 162 -3.32 10.16 -8.76
CA LYS A 162 -2.69 8.84 -8.86
C LYS A 162 -3.51 7.75 -8.18
N ALA A 163 -4.00 8.00 -6.97
CA ALA A 163 -4.84 7.05 -6.24
C ALA A 163 -6.11 6.71 -7.05
N ILE A 164 -6.79 7.72 -7.60
CA ILE A 164 -8.00 7.55 -8.41
C ILE A 164 -7.70 6.76 -9.69
N VAL A 165 -6.71 7.20 -10.47
CA VAL A 165 -6.37 6.57 -11.76
C VAL A 165 -5.89 5.13 -11.54
N CYS A 166 -5.02 4.87 -10.57
CA CYS A 166 -4.54 3.52 -10.29
C CYS A 166 -5.68 2.60 -9.82
N SER A 167 -6.62 3.11 -9.01
CA SER A 167 -7.78 2.31 -8.56
C SER A 167 -8.73 1.96 -9.70
N ILE A 168 -9.01 2.91 -10.60
CA ILE A 168 -9.85 2.64 -11.78
C ILE A 168 -9.17 1.60 -12.68
N LEU A 169 -7.89 1.81 -13.00
CA LEU A 169 -7.13 0.87 -13.81
C LEU A 169 -7.04 -0.52 -13.15
N LEU A 170 -6.84 -0.57 -11.84
CA LEU A 170 -6.83 -1.82 -11.08
C LEU A 170 -8.13 -2.60 -11.28
N VAL A 171 -9.28 -1.95 -11.14
CA VAL A 171 -10.59 -2.59 -11.35
C VAL A 171 -10.72 -3.09 -12.79
N VAL A 172 -10.37 -2.27 -13.79
CA VAL A 172 -10.44 -2.66 -15.20
C VAL A 172 -9.56 -3.88 -15.49
N PHE A 173 -8.32 -3.90 -15.00
CA PHE A 173 -7.39 -5.00 -15.20
C PHE A 173 -7.81 -6.26 -14.43
N ALA A 174 -8.31 -6.14 -13.20
CA ALA A 174 -8.82 -7.26 -12.43
C ALA A 174 -10.04 -7.91 -13.10
N VAL A 175 -11.01 -7.10 -13.56
CA VAL A 175 -12.19 -7.59 -14.30
C VAL A 175 -11.78 -8.23 -15.64
N SER A 176 -10.86 -7.60 -16.36
CA SER A 176 -10.36 -8.16 -17.63
C SER A 176 -9.65 -9.50 -17.40
N THR A 177 -8.77 -9.58 -16.41
CA THR A 177 -8.06 -10.80 -16.03
C THR A 177 -9.03 -11.92 -15.65
N THR A 178 -10.02 -11.64 -14.79
CA THR A 178 -11.00 -12.64 -14.34
C THR A 178 -11.89 -13.17 -15.47
N ARG A 179 -12.12 -12.39 -16.54
CA ARG A 179 -12.87 -12.83 -17.73
C ARG A 179 -12.02 -13.59 -18.74
N LEU A 180 -10.77 -13.16 -18.96
CA LEU A 180 -9.86 -13.76 -19.95
C LEU A 180 -9.43 -15.19 -19.60
N TRP A 181 -9.15 -15.45 -18.31
CA TRP A 181 -8.58 -16.74 -17.90
C TRP A 181 -9.54 -17.93 -18.03
N PRO A 182 -10.84 -17.83 -17.67
CA PRO A 182 -11.80 -18.90 -17.92
C PRO A 182 -11.92 -19.26 -19.41
N GLU A 183 -11.91 -18.27 -20.31
CA GLU A 183 -11.97 -18.50 -21.76
C GLU A 183 -10.73 -19.25 -22.26
N LEU A 184 -9.54 -18.83 -21.82
CA LEU A 184 -8.28 -19.50 -22.14
C LEU A 184 -8.26 -20.95 -21.67
N ILE A 185 -8.69 -21.19 -20.43
CA ILE A 185 -8.76 -22.52 -19.83
C ILE A 185 -9.72 -23.42 -20.63
N HIS A 186 -10.91 -22.93 -20.99
CA HIS A 186 -11.89 -23.72 -21.76
C HIS A 186 -11.42 -24.00 -23.19
N SER A 187 -10.82 -23.03 -23.88
CA SER A 187 -10.38 -23.21 -25.27
C SER A 187 -9.37 -24.34 -25.43
N ARG A 188 -8.50 -24.54 -24.42
CA ARG A 188 -7.44 -25.55 -24.49
C ARG A 188 -7.90 -26.97 -24.23
N SER A 189 -9.16 -27.18 -23.84
CA SER A 189 -9.73 -28.53 -23.68
C SER A 189 -9.93 -29.28 -25.01
N SER A 190 -9.94 -28.59 -26.15
CA SER A 190 -10.47 -29.13 -27.43
C SER A 190 -9.46 -29.37 -28.56
N LYS A 191 -8.27 -28.73 -28.59
CA LYS A 191 -7.39 -28.77 -29.79
C LYS A 191 -5.90 -28.98 -29.48
N SER A 192 -5.18 -29.61 -30.42
CA SER A 192 -3.75 -29.96 -30.31
C SER A 192 -2.81 -28.75 -30.49
N LEU A 193 -3.09 -27.83 -31.43
CA LEU A 193 -2.24 -26.67 -31.73
C LEU A 193 -2.91 -25.34 -31.33
N TRP A 194 -2.12 -24.39 -30.79
CA TRP A 194 -2.58 -23.05 -30.43
C TRP A 194 -2.70 -22.17 -31.69
N SER A 195 -3.89 -21.63 -31.93
CA SER A 195 -4.12 -20.57 -32.91
C SER A 195 -3.42 -19.26 -32.52
N LEU A 196 -3.16 -18.39 -33.49
CA LEU A 196 -2.58 -17.06 -33.23
C LEU A 196 -3.43 -16.24 -32.23
N LYS A 197 -4.76 -16.35 -32.31
CA LYS A 197 -5.69 -15.71 -31.38
C LYS A 197 -5.48 -16.21 -29.94
N GLU A 198 -5.38 -17.51 -29.72
CA GLU A 198 -5.16 -18.08 -28.39
C GLU A 198 -3.79 -17.70 -27.84
N LYS A 199 -2.74 -17.64 -28.68
CA LYS A 199 -1.41 -17.16 -28.28
C LYS A 199 -1.47 -15.70 -27.82
N ALA A 200 -2.15 -14.84 -28.58
CA ALA A 200 -2.34 -13.44 -28.21
C ALA A 200 -3.09 -13.31 -26.88
N LEU A 201 -4.20 -14.04 -26.70
CA LEU A 201 -4.96 -14.07 -25.45
C LEU A 201 -4.10 -14.55 -24.26
N LEU A 202 -3.28 -15.59 -24.45
CA LEU A 202 -2.38 -16.09 -23.41
C LEU A 202 -1.35 -15.03 -23.02
N THR A 203 -0.70 -14.40 -23.99
CA THR A 203 0.26 -13.32 -23.74
C THR A 203 -0.40 -12.16 -22.99
N THR A 204 -1.59 -11.73 -23.42
CA THR A 204 -2.37 -10.70 -22.73
C THR A 204 -2.70 -11.11 -21.30
N GLY A 205 -3.19 -12.34 -21.08
CA GLY A 205 -3.51 -12.85 -19.75
C GLY A 205 -2.30 -12.91 -18.83
N VAL A 206 -1.13 -13.34 -19.35
CA VAL A 206 0.12 -13.41 -18.60
C VAL A 206 0.62 -12.02 -18.21
N ILE A 207 0.49 -11.02 -19.08
CA ILE A 207 0.89 -9.63 -18.78
C ILE A 207 -0.11 -8.95 -17.83
N ALA A 208 -1.40 -9.27 -17.94
CA ALA A 208 -2.44 -8.62 -17.14
C ALA A 208 -2.29 -8.91 -15.64
N VAL A 209 -1.77 -10.08 -15.25
CA VAL A 209 -1.58 -10.47 -13.84
C VAL A 209 -0.55 -9.58 -13.12
N PRO A 210 0.72 -9.46 -13.56
CA PRO A 210 1.68 -8.58 -12.91
C PRO A 210 1.27 -7.10 -12.99
N MET A 211 0.61 -6.67 -14.06
CA MET A 211 0.05 -5.31 -14.15
C MET A 211 -1.03 -5.08 -13.10
N THR A 212 -1.92 -6.05 -12.85
CA THR A 212 -2.93 -5.98 -11.79
C THR A 212 -2.26 -5.87 -10.41
N LEU A 213 -1.22 -6.66 -10.15
CA LEU A 213 -0.49 -6.60 -8.88
C LEU A 213 0.25 -5.28 -8.69
N LEU A 214 0.87 -4.74 -9.74
CA LEU A 214 1.52 -3.43 -9.70
C LEU A 214 0.49 -2.32 -9.42
N LEU A 215 -0.66 -2.34 -10.11
CA LEU A 215 -1.74 -1.38 -9.89
C LEU A 215 -2.34 -1.49 -8.48
N MET A 216 -2.38 -2.69 -7.90
CA MET A 216 -2.79 -2.91 -6.51
C MET A 216 -1.83 -2.20 -5.54
N ILE A 217 -0.52 -2.39 -5.71
CA ILE A 217 0.51 -1.72 -4.89
C ILE A 217 0.41 -0.21 -5.06
N MET A 218 0.26 0.28 -6.30
CA MET A 218 0.14 1.70 -6.57
C MET A 218 -1.14 2.30 -5.97
N ALA A 219 -2.29 1.65 -6.11
CA ALA A 219 -3.54 2.13 -5.53
C ALA A 219 -3.39 2.28 -4.00
N LEU A 220 -2.93 1.22 -3.33
CA LEU A 220 -2.72 1.21 -1.89
C LEU A 220 -1.73 2.30 -1.44
N ALA A 221 -0.56 2.40 -2.10
CA ALA A 221 0.47 3.37 -1.72
C ALA A 221 0.03 4.83 -1.92
N ASN A 222 -0.77 5.13 -2.95
CA ASN A 222 -1.25 6.48 -3.23
C ASN A 222 -2.49 6.83 -2.38
N THR A 223 -3.35 5.87 -2.03
CA THR A 223 -4.52 6.12 -1.17
C THR A 223 -4.09 6.52 0.24
N GLN A 224 -3.22 5.73 0.88
CA GLN A 224 -2.70 6.06 2.22
C GLN A 224 -2.08 7.47 2.25
N ALA A 225 -1.33 7.85 1.19
CA ALA A 225 -0.64 9.13 1.11
C ALA A 225 -1.60 10.30 0.85
N SER A 226 -2.80 10.01 0.34
CA SER A 226 -3.86 10.98 0.11
C SER A 226 -4.75 11.19 1.33
N ILE A 227 -4.89 10.18 2.20
CA ILE A 227 -5.71 10.22 3.41
C ILE A 227 -4.94 10.89 4.56
N ALA A 228 -3.66 10.58 4.71
CA ALA A 228 -2.82 11.06 5.81
C ALA A 228 -1.52 11.69 5.26
N PRO A 229 -1.60 12.94 4.76
CA PRO A 229 -0.49 13.55 4.05
C PRO A 229 0.56 14.18 4.96
N ILE A 230 0.25 14.53 6.20
CA ILE A 230 1.09 15.44 7.00
C ILE A 230 2.43 14.77 7.36
N THR A 231 2.39 13.56 7.88
CA THR A 231 3.57 12.81 8.32
C THR A 231 4.50 12.52 7.16
N LEU A 232 3.94 12.12 6.02
CA LEU A 232 4.74 11.91 4.80
C LEU A 232 5.32 13.21 4.24
N THR A 233 4.61 14.33 4.38
CA THR A 233 5.12 15.64 3.97
C THR A 233 6.32 16.04 4.83
N LEU A 234 6.28 15.74 6.13
CA LEU A 234 7.41 15.94 7.04
C LEU A 234 8.62 15.07 6.68
N LEU A 235 8.41 13.79 6.40
CA LEU A 235 9.51 12.86 6.10
C LEU A 235 10.18 13.13 4.75
N PHE A 236 9.38 13.50 3.75
CA PHE A 236 9.83 13.57 2.35
C PHE A 236 9.75 14.99 1.75
N SER A 237 9.84 16.03 2.57
CA SER A 237 10.12 17.42 2.12
C SER A 237 11.60 17.74 2.12
#